data_AF-A0A174V594-F1
#
_entry.id   AF-A0A174V594-F1
#
_cell.length_a   1.000
_cell.length_b   1.000
_cell.length_c   1.000
_cell.angle_alpha   90.00
_cell.angle_beta   90.00
_cell.angle_gamma   90.00
#
_symmetry.space_group_name_H-M   'P 1'
#
loop_
_entity.id
_entity.type
_entity.pdbx_description
1 polymer ?
#
loop_
_entity_poly.entity_id
_entity_poly.type
_entity_poly.pdbx_seq_one_letter_code
_entity_poly.pdbx_strand_id
1 'polypeptide(L)'
;MNEFDALLARAVEQARALGIPVSARISPRVAVNRRAVTRFGCCIRRGGEYVIELSERLLEAEERACMQTLAHEVLHTCPGCRNHGALWKEYAARMNGAYGYAISRTGTCEALGVADVRPVRYRLVCERCGQEFCRSRRSPLVDHPERYRCRCGGVLRRSN
;
A
#
# COMPACT_ATOMS: atom_id res chain seq x y z
N MET A 1 5.99 -4.66 -20.17
CA MET A 1 6.55 -4.11 -18.92
C MET A 1 5.75 -2.85 -18.64
N ASN A 2 5.07 -2.74 -17.49
CA ASN A 2 4.20 -1.59 -17.22
C ASN A 2 5.06 -0.31 -17.13
N GLU A 3 4.89 0.61 -18.07
CA GLU A 3 5.52 1.93 -18.02
C GLU A 3 4.79 2.78 -16.97
N PHE A 4 5.15 2.60 -15.70
CA PHE A 4 4.49 3.28 -14.57
C PHE A 4 4.49 4.80 -14.70
N ASP A 5 5.50 5.39 -15.34
CA ASP A 5 5.57 6.82 -15.60
C ASP A 5 4.44 7.29 -16.52
N ALA A 6 4.14 6.53 -17.58
CA ALA A 6 3.02 6.80 -18.48
C ALA A 6 1.67 6.61 -17.77
N LEU A 7 1.55 5.58 -16.93
CA LEU A 7 0.35 5.35 -16.13
C LEU A 7 0.13 6.46 -15.10
N LEU A 8 1.20 6.99 -14.50
CA LEU A 8 1.13 8.11 -13.57
C LEU A 8 0.64 9.36 -14.30
N ALA A 9 1.21 9.67 -15.47
CA ALA A 9 0.76 10.79 -16.29
C ALA A 9 -0.74 10.68 -16.60
N ARG A 10 -1.21 9.50 -17.02
CA ARG A 10 -2.63 9.23 -17.26
C ARG A 10 -3.49 9.41 -16.01
N ALA A 11 -3.05 8.94 -14.84
CA ALA A 11 -3.78 9.11 -13.58
C ALA A 11 -3.90 10.59 -13.17
N VAL A 12 -2.85 11.38 -13.41
CA VAL A 12 -2.85 12.83 -13.18
C VAL A 12 -3.80 13.54 -14.15
N GLU A 13 -3.76 13.18 -15.44
CA GLU A 13 -4.66 13.73 -16.46
C GLU A 13 -6.12 13.44 -16.14
N GLN A 14 -6.43 12.20 -15.78
CA GLN A 14 -7.77 11.79 -15.34
C GLN A 14 -8.27 12.61 -14.15
N ALA A 15 -7.44 12.79 -13.12
CA ALA A 15 -7.82 13.59 -11.98
C ALA A 15 -8.09 15.06 -12.37
N ARG A 16 -7.22 15.63 -13.22
CA ARG A 16 -7.39 17.01 -13.73
C ARG A 16 -8.64 17.18 -14.59
N ALA A 17 -8.96 16.20 -15.43
CA ALA A 17 -10.17 16.20 -16.25
C ALA A 17 -11.45 16.24 -15.40
N LEU A 18 -11.41 15.73 -14.17
CA LEU A 18 -12.49 15.81 -13.18
C LEU A 18 -12.45 17.06 -12.29
N GLY A 19 -11.57 18.02 -12.60
CA GLY A 19 -11.38 19.24 -11.81
C GLY A 19 -10.78 19.00 -10.42
N ILE A 20 -10.11 17.86 -10.21
CA ILE A 20 -9.48 17.53 -8.93
C ILE A 20 -8.13 18.27 -8.84
N PRO A 21 -7.87 19.06 -7.77
CA PRO A 21 -6.71 19.94 -7.68
C PRO A 21 -5.45 19.18 -7.25
N VAL A 22 -5.04 18.18 -8.03
CA VAL A 22 -3.79 17.45 -7.83
C VAL A 22 -2.60 18.38 -8.07
N SER A 23 -1.52 18.18 -7.32
CA SER A 23 -0.35 19.08 -7.37
C SER A 23 0.28 19.11 -8.77
N ALA A 24 0.75 20.28 -9.21
CA ALA A 24 1.60 20.40 -10.40
C ALA A 24 3.04 19.90 -10.16
N ARG A 25 3.45 19.76 -8.89
CA ARG A 25 4.80 19.35 -8.48
C ARG A 25 4.89 17.85 -8.18
N ILE A 26 4.33 17.02 -9.06
CA ILE A 26 4.48 15.56 -8.98
C ILE A 26 5.66 15.19 -9.87
N SER A 27 6.64 14.47 -9.32
CA SER A 27 7.72 13.89 -10.11
C SER A 27 7.14 12.97 -11.18
N PRO A 28 7.53 13.10 -12.46
CA PRO A 28 6.99 12.25 -13.53
C PRO A 28 7.46 10.80 -13.41
N ARG A 29 8.52 10.55 -12.63
CA ARG A 29 9.06 9.20 -12.42
C ARG A 29 8.41 8.53 -11.21
N VAL A 30 7.94 7.30 -11.41
CA VAL A 30 7.47 6.40 -10.37
C VAL A 30 8.64 5.56 -9.85
N ALA A 31 8.88 5.62 -8.55
CA ALA A 31 9.91 4.80 -7.92
C ALA A 31 9.35 3.41 -7.55
N VAL A 32 10.12 2.35 -7.83
CA VAL A 32 9.76 0.97 -7.43
C VAL A 32 10.38 0.64 -6.07
N ASN A 33 9.54 0.35 -5.09
CA ASN A 33 9.96 -0.01 -3.73
C ASN A 33 9.88 -1.51 -3.49
N ARG A 34 11.05 -2.17 -3.57
CA ARG A 34 11.23 -3.61 -3.33
C ARG A 34 11.13 -4.04 -1.86
N ARG A 35 11.06 -3.08 -0.93
CA ARG A 35 10.97 -3.34 0.52
C ARG A 35 9.55 -3.18 1.05
N ALA A 36 8.63 -2.64 0.24
CA ALA A 36 7.25 -2.36 0.65
C ALA A 36 6.42 -3.65 0.67
N VAL A 37 6.26 -4.23 1.87
CA VAL A 37 5.53 -5.49 2.10
C VAL A 37 4.10 -5.32 2.65
N THR A 38 3.70 -4.11 3.05
CA THR A 38 2.38 -3.82 3.68
C THR A 38 1.56 -2.79 2.93
N ARG A 39 2.07 -2.23 1.83
CA ARG A 39 1.41 -1.18 1.04
C ARG A 39 1.72 -1.38 -0.43
N PHE A 40 0.83 -0.94 -1.30
CA PHE A 40 0.98 -1.05 -2.75
C PHE A 40 1.54 0.23 -3.37
N GLY A 41 1.23 1.39 -2.79
CA GLY A 41 1.75 2.69 -3.21
C GLY A 41 2.17 3.55 -2.02
N CYS A 42 2.83 4.67 -2.32
CA CYS A 42 3.03 5.76 -1.36
C CYS A 42 3.32 7.08 -2.06
N CYS A 43 2.59 8.12 -1.69
CA CYS A 43 2.91 9.51 -1.96
C CYS A 43 3.86 10.09 -0.89
N ILE A 44 5.05 10.52 -1.30
CA ILE A 44 6.08 11.10 -0.42
C ILE A 44 6.29 12.56 -0.80
N ARG A 45 6.17 13.46 0.18
CA ARG A 45 6.49 14.88 -0.02
C ARG A 45 7.94 15.16 0.39
N ARG A 46 8.78 15.65 -0.54
CA ARG A 46 10.19 16.04 -0.31
C ARG A 46 10.47 17.36 -1.00
N GLY A 47 11.03 18.33 -0.29
CA GLY A 47 11.44 19.61 -0.90
C GLY A 47 10.31 20.39 -1.60
N GLY A 48 9.04 20.16 -1.25
CA GLY A 48 7.89 20.78 -1.93
C GLY A 48 7.36 20.01 -3.15
N GLU A 49 8.04 18.95 -3.56
CA GLU A 49 7.61 18.02 -4.60
C GLU A 49 6.99 16.75 -4.01
N TYR A 50 6.22 16.04 -4.85
CA TYR A 50 5.65 14.74 -4.54
C TYR A 50 6.29 13.66 -5.39
N VAL A 51 6.83 12.63 -4.74
CA VAL A 51 7.33 11.41 -5.37
C VAL A 51 6.33 10.30 -5.11
N ILE A 52 5.92 9.60 -6.16
CA ILE A 52 5.04 8.44 -6.07
C ILE A 52 5.89 7.18 -6.12
N GLU A 53 5.75 6.32 -5.12
CA GLU A 53 6.31 4.99 -5.08
C GLU A 53 5.23 3.95 -5.33
N LEU A 54 5.56 2.89 -6.09
CA LEU A 54 4.79 1.64 -6.13
C LEU A 54 5.61 0.48 -5.55
N SER A 55 4.94 -0.48 -4.92
CA SER A 55 5.56 -1.73 -4.50
C SER A 55 5.93 -2.57 -5.72
N GLU A 56 7.02 -3.33 -5.64
CA GLU A 56 7.40 -4.29 -6.69
C GLU A 56 6.30 -5.31 -7.01
N ARG A 57 5.37 -5.55 -6.07
CA ARG A 57 4.20 -6.42 -6.26
C ARG A 57 3.31 -6.00 -7.42
N LEU A 58 3.39 -4.74 -7.85
CA LEU A 58 2.61 -4.23 -8.97
C LEU A 58 3.31 -4.36 -10.33
N LEU A 59 4.57 -4.83 -10.38
CA LEU A 59 5.32 -4.96 -11.64
C LEU A 59 4.64 -5.93 -12.63
N GLU A 60 4.05 -7.00 -12.09
CA GLU A 60 3.34 -8.03 -12.85
C GLU A 60 1.83 -7.94 -12.69
N ALA A 61 1.34 -6.91 -11.98
CA ALA A 61 -0.09 -6.70 -11.82
C ALA A 61 -0.71 -6.18 -13.12
N GLU A 62 -2.01 -6.41 -13.27
CA GLU A 62 -2.78 -5.80 -14.35
C GLU A 62 -2.65 -4.28 -14.32
N GLU A 63 -2.68 -3.67 -15.51
CA GLU A 63 -2.61 -2.22 -15.67
C GLU A 63 -3.67 -1.50 -14.80
N ARG A 64 -4.87 -2.09 -14.67
CA ARG A 64 -5.96 -1.55 -13.85
C ARG A 64 -5.57 -1.45 -12.37
N ALA A 65 -4.91 -2.47 -11.81
CA ALA A 65 -4.45 -2.46 -10.43
C ALA A 65 -3.39 -1.37 -10.21
N CYS A 66 -2.50 -1.20 -11.19
CA CYS A 66 -1.48 -0.15 -11.19
C CYS A 66 -2.13 1.25 -11.23
N MET A 67 -3.06 1.47 -12.16
CA MET A 67 -3.79 2.73 -12.31
C MET A 67 -4.58 3.10 -11.06
N GLN A 68 -5.30 2.16 -10.48
CA GLN A 68 -6.06 2.40 -9.26
C GLN A 68 -5.15 2.81 -8.10
N THR A 69 -3.99 2.14 -7.97
CA THR A 69 -3.00 2.49 -6.95
C THR A 69 -2.38 3.86 -7.21
N LEU A 70 -2.01 4.18 -8.46
CA LEU A 70 -1.46 5.48 -8.82
C LEU A 70 -2.48 6.61 -8.59
N ALA A 71 -3.74 6.42 -8.99
CA ALA A 71 -4.81 7.37 -8.74
C ALA A 71 -4.98 7.63 -7.24
N HIS A 72 -4.97 6.58 -6.40
CA HIS A 72 -4.99 6.71 -4.94
C HIS A 72 -3.86 7.63 -4.43
N GLU A 73 -2.62 7.38 -4.87
CA GLU A 73 -1.46 8.16 -4.42
C GLU A 73 -1.45 9.59 -4.98
N VAL A 74 -1.94 9.79 -6.20
CA VAL A 74 -2.10 11.12 -6.81
C VAL A 74 -3.08 11.98 -6.00
N LEU A 75 -4.18 11.40 -5.50
CA LEU A 75 -5.14 12.13 -4.66
C LEU A 75 -4.54 12.63 -3.34
N HIS A 76 -3.50 11.98 -2.81
CA HIS A 76 -2.79 12.47 -1.63
C HIS A 76 -2.01 13.76 -1.85
N THR A 77 -1.82 14.18 -3.10
CA THR A 77 -1.15 15.44 -3.46
C THR A 77 -2.09 16.64 -3.33
N CYS A 78 -3.40 16.43 -3.29
CA CYS A 78 -4.40 17.47 -3.10
C CYS A 78 -4.30 18.10 -1.70
N PRO A 79 -4.55 19.42 -1.56
CA PRO A 79 -4.63 20.07 -0.25
C PRO A 79 -5.67 19.40 0.66
N GLY A 80 -5.31 19.13 1.92
CA GLY A 80 -6.22 18.48 2.89
C GLY A 80 -6.44 16.98 2.70
N CYS A 81 -5.82 16.34 1.70
CA CYS A 81 -6.10 14.96 1.32
C CYS A 81 -5.07 13.94 1.84
N ARG A 82 -4.23 14.29 2.82
CA ARG A 82 -3.17 13.38 3.35
C ARG A 82 -3.67 12.26 4.27
N ASN A 83 -4.91 12.34 4.77
CA ASN A 83 -5.43 11.45 5.82
C ASN A 83 -6.73 10.71 5.42
N HIS A 84 -6.97 10.50 4.12
CA HIS A 84 -8.19 9.85 3.59
C HIS A 84 -9.49 10.44 4.17
N GLY A 85 -9.49 11.75 4.50
CA GLY A 85 -10.63 12.48 5.03
C GLY A 85 -11.76 12.65 4.00
N ALA A 86 -12.81 13.41 4.36
CA ALA A 86 -14.01 13.60 3.53
C ALA A 86 -13.66 14.04 2.10
N LEU A 87 -12.79 15.04 1.96
CA LEU A 87 -12.38 15.55 0.65
C LEU A 87 -11.66 14.52 -0.22
N TRP A 88 -10.75 13.73 0.38
CA TRP A 88 -10.08 12.65 -0.35
C TRP A 88 -11.08 11.58 -0.81
N LYS A 89 -12.05 11.22 0.05
CA LYS A 89 -13.08 10.23 -0.29
C LYS A 89 -13.99 10.71 -1.42
N GLU A 90 -14.33 12.00 -1.41
CA GLU A 90 -15.09 12.63 -2.48
C GLU A 90 -14.34 12.53 -3.81
N TYR A 91 -13.06 12.89 -3.85
CA TYR A 91 -12.24 12.77 -5.05
C TYR A 91 -12.05 11.32 -5.51
N ALA A 92 -11.87 10.39 -4.58
CA ALA A 92 -11.83 8.97 -4.88
C ALA A 92 -13.15 8.48 -5.49
N ALA A 93 -14.30 8.91 -4.97
CA ALA A 93 -15.61 8.57 -5.51
C ALA A 93 -15.80 9.11 -6.93
N ARG A 94 -15.36 10.34 -7.22
CA ARG A 94 -15.39 10.91 -8.57
C ARG A 94 -14.55 10.09 -9.56
N MET A 95 -13.31 9.76 -9.17
CA MET A 95 -12.43 8.91 -9.98
C MET A 95 -13.02 7.52 -10.21
N ASN A 96 -13.62 6.92 -9.18
CA ASN A 96 -14.30 5.63 -9.27
C ASN A 96 -15.47 5.67 -10.26
N GLY A 97 -16.33 6.69 -10.16
CA GLY A 97 -17.50 6.84 -11.02
C GLY A 97 -17.13 7.10 -12.48
N ALA A 98 -16.11 7.93 -12.74
CA ALA A 98 -15.73 8.31 -14.10
C ALA A 98 -14.92 7.24 -14.85
N TYR A 99 -14.07 6.50 -14.14
CA TYR A 99 -13.07 5.61 -14.76
C TYR A 99 -13.22 4.14 -14.35
N GLY A 100 -14.27 3.80 -13.59
CA GLY A 100 -14.53 2.43 -13.14
C GLY A 100 -13.50 1.90 -12.14
N TYR A 101 -12.80 2.77 -11.42
CA TYR A 101 -11.92 2.36 -10.33
C TYR A 101 -12.72 1.93 -9.08
N ALA A 102 -12.03 1.23 -8.18
CA ALA A 102 -12.48 0.88 -6.84
C ALA A 102 -11.49 1.43 -5.79
N ILE A 103 -11.09 2.70 -5.93
CA ILE A 103 -10.23 3.40 -4.97
C ILE A 103 -10.93 3.44 -3.62
N SER A 104 -10.27 2.89 -2.61
CA SER A 104 -10.72 2.90 -1.22
C SER A 104 -9.55 3.23 -0.28
N ARG A 105 -9.84 3.43 1.01
CA ARG A 105 -8.82 3.75 2.02
C ARG A 105 -7.76 2.65 2.14
N THR A 106 -8.16 1.39 2.01
CA THR A 106 -7.30 0.22 2.22
C THR A 106 -7.53 -0.77 1.09
N GLY A 107 -6.51 -1.01 0.28
CA GLY A 107 -6.53 -2.09 -0.71
C GLY A 107 -6.16 -3.44 -0.08
N THR A 108 -6.63 -4.52 -0.70
CA THR A 108 -6.19 -5.89 -0.41
C THR A 108 -5.44 -6.46 -1.62
N CYS A 109 -4.61 -7.48 -1.39
CA CYS A 109 -3.92 -8.18 -2.48
C CYS A 109 -4.94 -8.81 -3.45
N GLU A 110 -5.97 -9.45 -2.89
CA GLU A 110 -7.09 -10.04 -3.63
C GLU A 110 -7.79 -9.04 -4.55
N ALA A 111 -8.16 -7.86 -4.03
CA ALA A 111 -8.86 -6.84 -4.82
C ALA A 111 -8.00 -6.24 -5.94
N LEU A 112 -6.67 -6.36 -5.85
CA LEU A 112 -5.73 -5.93 -6.87
C LEU A 112 -5.25 -7.08 -7.77
N GLY A 113 -5.71 -8.32 -7.54
CA GLY A 113 -5.26 -9.49 -8.29
C GLY A 113 -3.77 -9.83 -8.10
N VAL A 114 -3.15 -9.37 -7.01
CA VAL A 114 -1.73 -9.64 -6.71
C VAL A 114 -1.60 -10.71 -5.64
N ALA A 115 -0.52 -11.49 -5.70
CA ALA A 115 -0.29 -12.55 -4.71
C ALA A 115 -0.02 -11.95 -3.31
N ASP A 116 -0.71 -12.46 -2.28
CA ASP A 116 -0.43 -12.08 -0.88
C ASP A 116 0.76 -12.86 -0.30
N VAL A 117 1.91 -12.76 -0.96
CA VAL A 117 3.15 -13.38 -0.49
C VAL A 117 3.82 -12.42 0.48
N ARG A 118 3.59 -12.63 1.78
CA ARG A 118 4.33 -11.92 2.85
C ARG A 118 5.50 -12.79 3.28
N PRO A 119 6.75 -12.30 3.19
CA PRO A 119 7.89 -13.08 3.63
C PRO A 119 7.75 -13.38 5.13
N VAL A 120 7.76 -14.65 5.50
CA VAL A 120 7.84 -15.07 6.90
C VAL A 120 9.31 -15.02 7.28
N ARG A 121 9.70 -14.01 8.07
CA ARG A 121 11.09 -13.81 8.53
C ARG A 121 11.31 -14.32 9.95
N TYR A 122 10.24 -14.36 10.74
CA TYR A 122 10.27 -14.83 12.12
C TYR A 122 9.08 -15.75 12.34
N ARG A 123 9.34 -16.93 12.90
CA ARG A 123 8.32 -17.88 13.33
C ARG A 123 8.39 -17.98 14.84
N LEU A 124 7.24 -17.91 15.51
CA LEU A 124 7.13 -18.27 16.90
C LEU A 124 6.18 -19.45 17.05
N VAL A 125 6.45 -20.31 18.02
CA VAL A 125 5.65 -21.51 18.29
C VAL A 125 5.29 -21.51 19.76
N CYS A 126 4.02 -21.83 20.04
CA CYS A 126 3.58 -22.10 21.41
C CYS A 126 4.13 -23.44 21.88
N GLU A 127 4.87 -23.45 22.99
CA GLU A 127 5.46 -24.67 23.53
C GLU A 127 4.42 -25.66 24.07
N ARG A 128 3.19 -25.18 24.36
CA ARG A 128 2.11 -26.02 24.90
C ARG A 128 1.25 -26.67 23.82
N CYS A 129 0.84 -25.91 22.81
CA CYS A 129 -0.14 -26.37 21.82
C CYS A 129 0.37 -26.35 20.37
N GLY A 130 1.63 -26.01 20.14
CA GLY A 130 2.25 -26.00 18.80
C GLY A 130 1.76 -24.89 17.87
N GLN A 131 0.85 -24.01 18.31
CA GLN A 131 0.35 -22.92 17.47
C GLN A 131 1.50 -22.04 16.95
N GLU A 132 1.53 -21.84 15.64
CA GLU A 132 2.52 -20.97 14.99
C GLU A 132 2.02 -19.54 14.85
N PHE A 133 2.96 -18.60 14.97
CA PHE A 133 2.78 -17.17 14.80
C PHE A 133 3.87 -16.64 13.85
N CYS A 134 3.50 -16.47 12.59
CA CYS A 134 4.42 -15.99 11.55
C CYS A 134 4.46 -14.46 11.50
N ARG A 135 5.66 -13.88 11.41
CA ARG A 135 5.89 -12.44 11.31
C ARG A 135 6.86 -12.10 10.19
N SER A 136 6.52 -11.06 9.42
CA SER A 136 7.37 -10.52 8.37
C SER A 136 8.31 -9.40 8.86
N ARG A 137 8.01 -8.82 10.02
CA ARG A 137 8.78 -7.74 10.65
C ARG A 137 9.11 -8.10 12.09
N ARG A 138 10.24 -7.58 12.56
CA ARG A 138 10.63 -7.60 13.96
C ARG A 138 9.63 -6.77 14.77
N SER A 139 9.25 -7.24 15.94
CA SER A 139 8.25 -6.61 16.82
C SER A 139 8.53 -7.01 18.27
N PRO A 140 7.90 -6.38 19.27
CA PRO A 140 8.06 -6.77 20.67
C PRO A 140 7.71 -8.25 20.93
N LEU A 141 6.73 -8.80 20.22
CA LEU A 141 6.42 -10.24 20.28
C LEU A 141 7.58 -11.10 19.79
N VAL A 142 8.27 -10.66 18.72
CA VAL A 142 9.45 -11.35 18.21
C VAL A 142 10.60 -11.20 19.20
N ASP A 143 10.88 -10.00 19.70
CA ASP A 143 12.02 -9.68 20.58
C ASP A 143 11.91 -10.19 22.01
N HIS A 144 10.69 -10.21 22.55
CA HIS A 144 10.40 -10.58 23.92
C HIS A 144 9.23 -11.57 23.98
N PRO A 145 9.32 -12.75 23.33
CA PRO A 145 8.21 -13.69 23.25
C PRO A 145 7.76 -14.21 24.63
N GLU A 146 8.65 -14.20 25.60
CA GLU A 146 8.39 -14.54 27.01
C GLU A 146 7.36 -13.63 27.69
N ARG A 147 7.15 -12.41 27.17
CA ARG A 147 6.15 -11.45 27.68
C ARG A 147 4.73 -11.73 27.18
N TYR A 148 4.59 -12.61 26.21
CA TYR A 148 3.32 -12.92 25.56
C TYR A 148 2.90 -14.36 25.86
N ARG A 149 1.60 -14.63 25.72
CA ARG A 149 1.02 -15.96 25.91
C ARG A 149 0.16 -16.32 24.71
N CYS A 150 0.19 -17.59 24.35
CA CYS A 150 -0.79 -18.16 23.43
C CYS A 150 -2.19 -18.10 24.09
N ARG A 151 -3.26 -18.15 23.28
CA ARG A 151 -4.63 -18.28 23.77
C ARG A 151 -4.83 -19.49 24.68
N CYS A 152 -4.03 -20.55 24.52
CA CYS A 152 -4.03 -21.73 25.40
C CYS A 152 -3.25 -21.52 26.73
N GLY A 153 -2.71 -20.33 26.98
CA GLY A 153 -1.89 -20.01 28.15
C GLY A 153 -0.40 -20.42 28.05
N GLY A 154 0.01 -21.08 26.97
CA GLY A 154 1.41 -21.48 26.76
C GLY A 154 2.35 -20.31 26.46
N VAL A 155 3.64 -20.48 26.79
CA VAL A 155 4.72 -19.55 26.45
C VAL A 155 5.09 -19.71 24.97
N LEU A 156 5.54 -18.62 24.35
CA LEU A 156 5.98 -18.60 22.97
C LEU A 156 7.51 -18.65 22.90
N ARG A 157 8.06 -19.41 21.96
CA ARG A 157 9.48 -19.37 21.59
C ARG A 157 9.66 -19.08 20.12
N ARG A 158 10.80 -18.49 19.76
CA ARG A 158 11.20 -18.41 18.36
C ARG A 158 11.52 -19.81 17.85
N SER A 159 10.98 -20.17 16.70
CA SER A 159 11.46 -21.28 15.90
C SER A 159 12.46 -20.71 14.92
N ASN A 160 13.68 -21.26 14.92
CA ASN A 160 14.65 -20.99 13.86
C ASN A 160 14.12 -21.50 12.52
#